data_AF-A0A1T4X999-F1
#
_entry.id   AF-A0A1T4X999-F1
#
_cell.length_a   1.000
_cell.length_b   1.000
_cell.length_c   1.000
_cell.angle_alpha   90.00
_cell.angle_beta   90.00
_cell.angle_gamma   90.00
#
_symmetry.space_group_name_H-M   'P 1'
#
loop_
_entity.id
_entity.type
_entity.pdbx_description
1 polymer ?
#
loop_
_entity_poly.entity_id
_entity_poly.type
_entity_poly.pdbx_seq_one_letter_code
_entity_poly.pdbx_strand_id
1 'polypeptide(L)'
;MMRRRTKAGLVALPPTVLATVVAVKLIGLAIVSGQVAAAYEREDFESATSMARWLTVVNVIDPWKAHFAVGDGLAAQGLDADAQLEFERALGLASAEDQCPVRVNLSLVLERQGDAVVAADPTKRDEASAFYDEALDVIDEADASCRQPPQNGQDGTDDDLSDSEKRVTEKKQALAEQTPEDKGDKSDEQPNPDDSPSDATVDQLEEKLREAGQDRSDQQTAERTPADPDYVDKPW
;
A
#
# COMPACT_ATOMS: atom_id res chain seq x y z
N MET A 1 17.29 39.25 -49.62
CA MET A 1 17.27 38.77 -48.21
C MET A 1 16.06 37.88 -47.84
N MET A 2 14.87 38.05 -48.43
CA MET A 2 13.66 37.24 -48.11
C MET A 2 13.76 35.72 -48.35
N ARG A 3 14.49 35.26 -49.38
CA ARG A 3 14.65 33.82 -49.70
C ARG A 3 15.53 33.02 -48.71
N ARG A 4 16.44 33.68 -47.98
CA ARG A 4 17.28 33.01 -46.96
C ARG A 4 16.52 32.82 -45.65
N ARG A 5 15.68 33.78 -45.27
CA ARG A 5 14.82 33.73 -44.06
C ARG A 5 13.73 32.67 -44.16
N THR A 6 13.13 32.50 -45.35
CA THR A 6 12.12 31.46 -45.62
C THR A 6 12.71 30.04 -45.64
N LYS A 7 13.91 29.85 -46.20
CA LYS A 7 14.62 28.55 -46.14
C LYS A 7 15.09 28.19 -44.73
N ALA A 8 15.59 29.16 -43.96
CA ALA A 8 15.95 28.95 -42.56
C ALA A 8 14.72 28.59 -41.70
N GLY A 9 13.58 29.24 -41.95
CA GLY A 9 12.31 28.89 -41.31
C GLY A 9 11.84 27.47 -41.65
N LEU A 10 11.92 27.03 -42.91
CA LEU A 10 11.52 25.68 -43.31
C LEU A 10 12.43 24.56 -42.77
N VAL A 11 13.70 24.86 -42.47
CA VAL A 11 14.63 23.92 -41.84
C VAL A 11 14.47 23.89 -40.32
N ALA A 12 14.13 25.03 -39.69
CA ALA A 12 13.87 25.11 -38.25
C ALA A 12 12.44 24.71 -37.86
N LEU A 13 11.48 24.71 -38.79
CA LEU A 13 10.08 24.41 -38.52
C LEU A 13 9.87 22.95 -38.05
N PRO A 14 10.48 21.91 -38.66
CA PRO A 14 10.35 20.54 -38.16
C PRO A 14 10.80 20.34 -36.69
N PRO A 15 12.01 20.77 -36.26
CA PRO A 15 12.41 20.60 -34.86
C PRO A 15 11.57 21.46 -33.90
N THR A 16 11.14 22.66 -34.31
CA THR A 16 10.23 23.46 -33.47
C THR A 16 8.87 22.81 -33.30
N VAL A 17 8.27 22.29 -34.37
CA VAL A 17 6.99 21.57 -34.30
C VAL A 17 7.12 20.33 -33.43
N LEU A 18 8.20 19.55 -33.58
CA LEU A 18 8.48 18.40 -32.73
C LEU A 18 8.58 18.81 -31.25
N ALA A 19 9.34 19.86 -30.94
CA ALA A 19 9.47 20.37 -29.58
C ALA A 19 8.11 20.82 -29.00
N THR A 20 7.27 21.48 -29.80
CA THR A 20 5.91 21.86 -29.37
C THR A 20 5.04 20.63 -29.09
N VAL A 21 5.09 19.60 -29.93
CA VAL A 21 4.34 18.36 -29.71
C VAL A 21 4.78 17.67 -28.43
N VAL A 22 6.10 17.60 -28.19
CA VAL A 22 6.65 17.04 -26.93
C VAL A 22 6.18 17.86 -25.72
N ALA A 23 6.25 19.19 -25.79
CA ALA A 23 5.80 20.06 -24.70
C ALA A 23 4.30 19.86 -24.39
N VAL A 24 3.45 19.82 -25.42
CA VAL A 24 2.01 19.56 -25.25
C VAL A 24 1.78 18.18 -24.62
N LYS A 25 2.54 17.15 -25.04
CA LYS A 25 2.44 15.81 -24.47
C LYS A 25 2.82 15.78 -22.99
N LEU A 26 3.90 16.46 -22.60
CA LEU A 26 4.35 16.53 -21.20
C LEU A 26 3.35 17.28 -20.31
N ILE A 27 2.79 18.39 -20.81
CA ILE A 27 1.74 19.12 -20.10
C ILE A 27 0.49 18.26 -19.94
N GLY A 28 0.08 17.55 -21.00
CA GLY A 28 -1.04 16.62 -20.95
C GLY A 28 -0.83 15.49 -19.93
N LEU A 29 0.38 14.91 -19.90
CA LEU A 29 0.75 13.89 -18.93
C LEU A 29 0.63 14.41 -17.50
N ALA A 30 1.20 15.58 -17.21
CA ALA A 30 1.15 16.19 -15.87
C ALA A 30 -0.30 16.45 -15.41
N ILE A 31 -1.18 16.90 -16.30
CA ILE A 31 -2.59 17.12 -15.99
C ILE A 31 -3.28 15.80 -15.64
N VAL A 32 -3.12 14.76 -16.46
CA VAL A 32 -3.78 13.45 -16.22
C VAL A 32 -3.23 12.80 -14.95
N SER A 33 -1.91 12.86 -14.72
CA SER A 33 -1.30 12.38 -13.47
C SER A 33 -1.86 13.10 -12.24
N GLY A 34 -2.05 14.43 -12.32
CA GLY A 34 -2.71 15.19 -11.25
C GLY A 34 -4.17 14.78 -11.03
N GLN A 35 -4.89 14.42 -12.09
CA GLN A 35 -6.26 13.90 -11.97
C GLN A 35 -6.33 12.52 -11.32
N VAL A 36 -5.38 11.63 -11.62
CA VAL A 36 -5.24 10.33 -10.96
C VAL A 36 -5.00 10.53 -9.46
N ALA A 37 -4.02 11.36 -9.08
CA ALA A 37 -3.74 11.66 -7.68
C ALA A 37 -4.96 12.26 -6.95
N ALA A 38 -5.62 13.25 -7.56
CA ALA A 38 -6.81 13.85 -6.96
C ALA A 38 -7.99 12.87 -6.85
N ALA A 39 -8.14 11.93 -7.78
CA ALA A 39 -9.15 10.87 -7.68
C ALA A 39 -8.82 9.91 -6.52
N TYR A 40 -7.54 9.54 -6.37
CA TYR A 40 -7.06 8.72 -5.26
C TYR A 40 -7.28 9.40 -3.90
N GLU A 41 -6.98 10.70 -3.78
CA GLU A 41 -7.23 11.50 -2.57
C GLU A 41 -8.71 11.55 -2.17
N ARG A 42 -9.62 11.37 -3.12
CA ARG A 42 -11.07 11.30 -2.89
C ARG A 42 -11.59 9.86 -2.77
N GLU A 43 -10.70 8.88 -2.67
CA GLU A 43 -11.03 7.44 -2.63
C GLU A 43 -11.81 6.95 -3.87
N ASP A 44 -11.75 7.69 -4.97
CA ASP A 44 -12.36 7.35 -6.26
C ASP A 44 -11.39 6.47 -7.06
N PHE A 45 -11.10 5.28 -6.52
CA PHE A 45 -10.09 4.36 -7.03
C PHE A 45 -10.45 3.81 -8.41
N GLU A 46 -11.74 3.63 -8.72
CA GLU A 46 -12.19 3.19 -10.05
C GLU A 46 -11.81 4.23 -11.12
N SER A 47 -12.12 5.51 -10.88
CA SER A 47 -11.76 6.59 -11.79
C SER A 47 -10.26 6.76 -11.90
N ALA A 48 -9.54 6.71 -10.76
CA ALA A 48 -8.07 6.77 -10.74
C ALA A 48 -7.46 5.65 -11.60
N THR A 49 -7.93 4.42 -11.45
CA THR A 49 -7.49 3.25 -12.22
C THR A 49 -7.78 3.41 -13.71
N SER A 50 -9.00 3.83 -14.06
CA SER A 50 -9.41 4.04 -15.45
C SER A 50 -8.56 5.10 -16.16
N MET A 51 -8.25 6.21 -15.48
CA MET A 51 -7.37 7.26 -15.98
C MET A 51 -5.92 6.76 -16.10
N ALA A 52 -5.42 6.02 -15.10
CA ALA A 52 -4.07 5.46 -15.11
C ALA A 52 -3.87 4.42 -16.24
N ARG A 53 -4.90 3.63 -16.59
CA ARG A 53 -4.84 2.69 -17.73
C ARG A 53 -4.58 3.38 -19.06
N TRP A 54 -5.06 4.61 -19.25
CA TRP A 54 -4.71 5.37 -20.46
C TRP A 54 -3.23 5.78 -20.47
N LEU A 55 -2.65 6.03 -19.30
CA LEU A 55 -1.25 6.40 -19.14
C LEU A 55 -0.29 5.26 -19.51
N THR A 56 -0.67 3.99 -19.37
CA THR A 56 0.19 2.84 -19.72
C THR A 56 0.52 2.78 -21.22
N VAL A 57 -0.32 3.37 -22.08
CA VAL A 57 -0.11 3.42 -23.53
C VAL A 57 0.63 4.69 -23.96
N VAL A 58 0.38 5.82 -23.29
CA VAL A 58 0.91 7.13 -23.73
C VAL A 58 2.23 7.53 -23.07
N ASN A 59 2.52 7.01 -21.87
CA ASN A 59 3.72 7.32 -21.11
C ASN A 59 4.91 6.47 -21.60
N VAL A 60 5.90 7.15 -22.17
CA VAL A 60 7.14 6.53 -22.69
C VAL A 60 8.36 6.94 -21.85
N ILE A 61 8.19 7.87 -20.92
CA ILE A 61 9.30 8.44 -20.14
C ILE A 61 9.56 7.57 -18.93
N ASP A 62 8.53 7.38 -18.10
CA ASP A 62 8.56 6.49 -16.93
C ASP A 62 7.43 5.46 -17.04
N PRO A 63 7.55 4.43 -17.90
CA PRO A 63 6.47 3.49 -18.18
C PRO A 63 5.98 2.76 -16.93
N TRP A 64 6.89 2.47 -15.98
CA TRP A 64 6.58 1.75 -14.75
C TRP A 64 5.55 2.49 -13.87
N LYS A 65 5.59 3.83 -13.81
CA LYS A 65 4.69 4.63 -12.97
C LYS A 65 3.22 4.49 -13.37
N ALA A 66 2.95 4.32 -14.65
CA ALA A 66 1.59 4.12 -15.13
C ALA A 66 1.04 2.75 -14.69
N HIS A 67 1.85 1.70 -14.81
CA HIS A 67 1.48 0.37 -14.32
C HIS A 67 1.33 0.35 -12.78
N PHE A 68 2.26 0.99 -12.07
CA PHE A 68 2.20 1.16 -10.62
C PHE A 68 0.89 1.83 -10.18
N ALA A 69 0.49 2.94 -10.81
CA ALA A 69 -0.76 3.64 -10.48
C ALA A 69 -2.03 2.80 -10.77
N VAL A 70 -2.01 1.97 -11.83
CA VAL A 70 -3.11 1.02 -12.07
C VAL A 70 -3.15 -0.06 -11.00
N GLY A 71 -2.00 -0.63 -10.64
CA GLY A 71 -1.89 -1.63 -9.57
C GLY A 71 -2.37 -1.11 -8.22
N ASP A 72 -1.94 0.10 -7.85
CA ASP A 72 -2.33 0.77 -6.61
C ASP A 72 -3.85 1.01 -6.54
N GLY A 73 -4.44 1.52 -7.61
CA GLY A 73 -5.89 1.67 -7.71
C GLY A 73 -6.65 0.33 -7.63
N LEU A 74 -6.12 -0.75 -8.21
CA LEU A 74 -6.72 -2.09 -8.12
C LEU A 74 -6.61 -2.67 -6.70
N ALA A 75 -5.47 -2.52 -6.05
CA ALA A 75 -5.24 -2.97 -4.68
C ALA A 75 -6.19 -2.26 -3.69
N ALA A 76 -6.39 -0.95 -3.87
CA ALA A 76 -7.34 -0.15 -3.11
C ALA A 76 -8.80 -0.60 -3.31
N GLN A 77 -9.13 -1.21 -4.45
CA GLN A 77 -10.44 -1.79 -4.74
C GLN A 77 -10.61 -3.23 -4.23
N GLY A 78 -9.59 -3.84 -3.63
CA GLY A 78 -9.64 -5.26 -3.22
C GLY A 78 -9.30 -6.26 -4.33
N LEU A 79 -8.89 -5.78 -5.51
CA LEU A 79 -8.61 -6.62 -6.68
C LEU A 79 -7.14 -7.04 -6.69
N ASP A 80 -6.72 -7.77 -5.65
CA ASP A 80 -5.30 -8.03 -5.36
C ASP A 80 -4.59 -8.86 -6.44
N ALA A 81 -5.28 -9.83 -7.06
CA ALA A 81 -4.71 -10.62 -8.16
C ALA A 81 -4.46 -9.77 -9.43
N ASP A 82 -5.38 -8.85 -9.76
CA ASP A 82 -5.19 -7.94 -10.89
C ASP A 82 -4.11 -6.90 -10.59
N ALA A 83 -4.03 -6.44 -9.33
CA ALA A 83 -3.00 -5.53 -8.86
C ALA A 83 -1.60 -6.16 -8.94
N GLN A 84 -1.44 -7.42 -8.53
CA GLN A 84 -0.21 -8.18 -8.66
C GLN A 84 0.34 -8.12 -10.09
N LEU A 85 -0.50 -8.43 -11.09
CA LEU A 85 -0.08 -8.41 -12.50
C LEU A 85 0.43 -7.04 -12.97
N GLU A 86 -0.16 -5.94 -12.48
CA GLU A 86 0.29 -4.60 -12.84
C GLU A 86 1.56 -4.20 -12.08
N PHE A 87 1.72 -4.60 -10.81
CA PHE A 87 2.96 -4.38 -10.07
C PHE A 87 4.13 -5.19 -10.62
N GLU A 88 3.94 -6.43 -11.04
CA GLU A 88 4.98 -7.23 -11.72
C GLU A 88 5.43 -6.56 -13.03
N ARG A 89 4.49 -6.02 -13.81
CA ARG A 89 4.82 -5.24 -15.01
C ARG A 89 5.59 -3.96 -14.65
N ALA A 90 5.16 -3.24 -13.63
CA ALA A 90 5.87 -2.06 -13.15
C ALA A 90 7.29 -2.43 -12.71
N LEU A 91 7.46 -3.53 -11.99
CA LEU A 91 8.75 -4.01 -11.48
C LEU A 91 9.71 -4.33 -12.62
N GLY A 92 9.23 -4.98 -13.69
CA GLY A 92 10.02 -5.28 -14.88
C GLY A 92 10.41 -4.04 -15.72
N LEU A 93 9.77 -2.89 -15.50
CA LEU A 93 10.03 -1.64 -16.21
C LEU A 93 10.82 -0.62 -15.39
N ALA A 94 10.82 -0.73 -14.06
CA ALA A 94 11.47 0.19 -13.15
C ALA A 94 12.99 -0.03 -13.09
N SER A 95 13.75 1.06 -13.01
CA SER A 95 15.18 1.01 -12.63
C SER A 95 15.31 0.58 -11.17
N ALA A 96 16.46 0.04 -10.76
CA ALA A 96 16.68 -0.45 -9.39
C ALA A 96 16.27 0.58 -8.30
N GLU A 97 16.59 1.85 -8.49
CA GLU A 97 16.23 2.95 -7.58
C GLU A 97 14.71 3.22 -7.48
N ASP A 98 13.95 2.88 -8.52
CA ASP A 98 12.50 3.08 -8.60
C ASP A 98 11.70 1.83 -8.15
N GLN A 99 12.36 0.68 -7.92
CA GLN A 99 11.67 -0.57 -7.61
C GLN A 99 11.08 -0.63 -6.20
N CYS A 100 11.60 0.15 -5.26
CA CYS A 100 11.25 0.06 -3.85
C CYS A 100 9.74 0.21 -3.58
N PRO A 101 9.06 1.30 -4.04
CA PRO A 101 7.61 1.42 -3.85
C PRO A 101 6.84 0.29 -4.57
N VAL A 102 7.33 -0.21 -5.70
CA VAL A 102 6.68 -1.32 -6.42
C VAL A 102 6.75 -2.61 -5.62
N ARG A 103 7.91 -2.92 -5.03
CA ARG A 103 8.11 -4.14 -4.23
C ARG A 103 7.31 -4.13 -2.94
N VAL A 104 7.21 -2.99 -2.25
CA VAL A 104 6.34 -2.81 -1.06
C VAL A 104 4.89 -3.13 -1.40
N ASN A 105 4.37 -2.59 -2.50
CA ASN A 105 2.98 -2.79 -2.87
C ASN A 105 2.71 -4.20 -3.42
N LEU A 106 3.67 -4.77 -4.16
CA LEU A 106 3.59 -6.15 -4.63
C LEU A 106 3.57 -7.15 -3.46
N SER A 107 4.45 -6.98 -2.47
CA SER A 107 4.46 -7.86 -1.29
C SER A 107 3.16 -7.73 -0.48
N LEU A 108 2.59 -6.52 -0.39
CA LEU A 108 1.31 -6.29 0.27
C LEU A 108 0.14 -7.02 -0.42
N VAL A 109 0.03 -6.98 -1.74
CA VAL A 109 -1.07 -7.68 -2.44
C VAL A 109 -0.89 -9.19 -2.44
N LEU A 110 0.35 -9.70 -2.45
CA LEU A 110 0.65 -11.12 -2.26
C LEU A 110 0.26 -11.56 -0.83
N GLU A 111 0.63 -10.79 0.18
CA GLU A 111 0.23 -11.03 1.57
C GLU A 111 -1.30 -11.10 1.72
N ARG A 112 -2.04 -10.14 1.14
CA ARG A 112 -3.50 -10.11 1.17
C ARG A 112 -4.14 -11.30 0.44
N GLN A 113 -3.53 -11.80 -0.64
CA GLN A 113 -3.98 -13.01 -1.31
C GLN A 113 -3.78 -14.25 -0.42
N GLY A 114 -2.64 -14.35 0.28
CA GLY A 114 -2.42 -15.38 1.29
C GLY A 114 -3.48 -15.33 2.40
N ASP A 115 -3.77 -14.14 2.94
CA ASP A 115 -4.83 -13.94 3.93
C ASP A 115 -6.20 -14.37 3.41
N ALA A 116 -6.52 -14.02 2.16
CA ALA A 116 -7.79 -14.37 1.52
C ALA A 116 -7.94 -15.89 1.35
N VAL A 117 -6.87 -16.61 1.02
CA VAL A 117 -6.86 -18.08 0.96
C VAL A 117 -7.17 -18.68 2.34
N VAL A 118 -6.49 -18.21 3.40
CA VAL A 118 -6.74 -18.69 4.77
C VAL A 118 -8.17 -18.40 5.22
N ALA A 119 -8.67 -17.20 4.91
CA ALA A 119 -10.03 -16.78 5.28
C ALA A 119 -11.11 -17.59 4.53
N ALA A 120 -10.86 -17.95 3.27
CA ALA A 120 -11.77 -18.76 2.46
C ALA A 120 -11.76 -20.23 2.88
N ASP A 121 -10.58 -20.80 3.16
CA ASP A 121 -10.43 -22.20 3.56
C ASP A 121 -9.14 -22.40 4.40
N PRO A 122 -9.26 -22.55 5.73
CA PRO A 122 -8.12 -22.78 6.62
C PRO A 122 -7.33 -24.06 6.35
N THR A 123 -7.86 -24.99 5.54
CA THR A 123 -7.15 -26.22 5.15
C THR A 123 -6.16 -25.99 4.01
N LYS A 124 -6.29 -24.90 3.25
CA LYS A 124 -5.42 -24.52 2.14
C LYS A 124 -4.14 -23.79 2.59
N ARG A 125 -3.51 -24.31 3.65
CA ARG A 125 -2.32 -23.68 4.25
C ARG A 125 -1.15 -23.61 3.28
N ASP A 126 -0.93 -24.66 2.50
CA ASP A 126 0.17 -24.68 1.52
C ASP A 126 -0.01 -23.61 0.42
N GLU A 127 -1.25 -23.39 -0.03
CA GLU A 127 -1.59 -22.36 -1.02
C GLU A 127 -1.40 -20.95 -0.43
N ALA A 128 -1.83 -20.71 0.81
CA ALA A 128 -1.59 -19.45 1.49
C ALA A 128 -0.10 -19.21 1.78
N SER A 129 0.64 -20.25 2.16
CA SER A 129 2.08 -20.16 2.41
C SER A 129 2.84 -19.78 1.14
N ALA A 130 2.43 -20.27 -0.03
CA ALA A 130 3.07 -19.91 -1.29
C ALA A 130 2.99 -18.40 -1.59
N PHE A 131 1.88 -17.74 -1.26
CA PHE A 131 1.76 -16.29 -1.40
C PHE A 131 2.67 -15.53 -0.42
N TYR A 132 2.80 -16.00 0.82
CA TYR A 132 3.74 -15.40 1.77
C TYR A 132 5.20 -15.62 1.37
N ASP A 133 5.51 -16.78 0.79
CA ASP A 133 6.84 -17.07 0.23
C ASP A 133 7.16 -16.11 -0.91
N GLU A 134 6.24 -15.94 -1.86
CA GLU A 134 6.41 -15.01 -2.97
C GLU A 134 6.54 -13.56 -2.50
N ALA A 135 5.79 -13.16 -1.47
CA ALA A 135 5.92 -11.83 -0.87
C ALA A 135 7.31 -11.61 -0.24
N LEU A 136 7.85 -12.62 0.43
CA LEU A 136 9.22 -12.57 0.99
C LEU A 136 10.28 -12.56 -0.12
N ASP A 137 10.12 -13.35 -1.18
CA ASP A 137 11.03 -13.34 -2.33
C ASP A 137 11.08 -11.95 -2.98
N VAL A 138 9.92 -11.29 -3.14
CA VAL A 138 9.85 -9.91 -3.66
C VAL A 138 10.61 -8.91 -2.78
N ILE A 139 10.57 -9.10 -1.45
CA ILE A 139 11.29 -8.25 -0.49
C ILE A 139 12.79 -8.56 -0.52
N ASP A 140 13.19 -9.83 -0.52
CA ASP A 140 14.57 -10.28 -0.49
C ASP A 140 15.35 -9.83 -1.72
N GLU A 141 14.71 -9.89 -2.89
CA GLU A 141 15.25 -9.44 -4.17
C GLU A 141 15.35 -7.91 -4.32
N ALA A 142 14.93 -7.14 -3.31
CA ALA A 142 15.08 -5.68 -3.34
C ALA A 142 16.55 -5.26 -3.42
N ASP A 143 16.82 -4.29 -4.30
CA ASP A 143 18.16 -3.69 -4.42
C ASP A 143 18.58 -3.04 -3.09
N ALA A 144 19.89 -2.93 -2.88
CA ALA A 144 20.43 -2.25 -1.70
C ALA A 144 19.94 -0.79 -1.59
N SER A 145 19.62 -0.12 -2.70
CA SER A 145 19.04 1.21 -2.71
C SER A 145 17.69 1.31 -1.99
N CYS A 146 16.96 0.20 -1.85
CA CYS A 146 15.69 0.15 -1.12
C CYS A 146 15.82 0.01 0.39
N ARG A 147 17.06 -0.14 0.88
CA ARG A 147 17.43 -0.24 2.29
C ARG A 147 18.26 0.98 2.73
N GLN A 148 18.14 2.09 2.00
CA GLN A 148 18.82 3.34 2.30
C GLN A 148 17.76 4.40 2.58
N PRO A 149 17.95 5.21 3.64
CA PRO A 149 17.03 6.29 3.92
C PRO A 149 17.00 7.27 2.75
N PRO A 150 15.83 7.80 2.40
CA PRO A 150 15.62 8.66 1.23
C PRO A 150 16.55 9.87 1.28
N GLN A 151 17.37 10.05 0.23
CA GLN A 151 18.37 11.12 0.22
C GLN A 151 17.78 12.53 0.00
N ASN A 152 16.48 12.64 -0.33
CA ASN A 152 15.85 13.88 -0.79
C ASN A 152 14.64 14.35 0.03
N GLY A 153 14.46 13.89 1.27
CA GLY A 153 13.33 14.31 2.11
C GLY A 153 11.95 13.94 1.56
N GLN A 154 11.91 12.98 0.63
CA GLN A 154 10.71 12.18 0.39
C GLN A 154 10.60 11.23 1.57
N ASP A 155 9.46 11.12 2.21
CA ASP A 155 9.23 10.08 3.22
C ASP A 155 9.51 8.72 2.58
N GLY A 156 10.55 8.03 3.00
CA GLY A 156 11.14 6.92 2.27
C GLY A 156 11.24 5.67 3.12
N THR A 157 10.27 4.79 2.92
CA THR A 157 10.35 3.37 2.50
C THR A 157 11.29 2.37 3.19
N ASP A 158 12.29 2.76 3.98
CA ASP A 158 13.11 1.78 4.73
C ASP A 158 12.25 1.06 5.79
N ASP A 159 11.36 1.80 6.43
CA ASP A 159 10.39 1.25 7.38
C ASP A 159 9.37 0.35 6.64
N ASP A 160 8.97 0.69 5.41
CA ASP A 160 7.88 -0.01 4.71
C ASP A 160 8.22 -1.45 4.27
N LEU A 161 9.44 -1.70 3.75
CA LEU A 161 9.85 -3.05 3.35
C LEU A 161 10.19 -3.92 4.54
N SER A 162 10.89 -3.37 5.54
CA SER A 162 11.25 -4.11 6.75
C SER A 162 10.02 -4.46 7.60
N ASP A 163 9.05 -3.55 7.70
CA ASP A 163 7.76 -3.81 8.34
C ASP A 163 6.95 -4.86 7.56
N SER A 164 7.01 -4.83 6.22
CA SER A 164 6.38 -5.85 5.39
C SER A 164 7.04 -7.23 5.58
N GLU A 165 8.36 -7.30 5.63
CA GLU A 165 9.11 -8.54 5.88
C GLU A 165 8.70 -9.16 7.21
N LYS A 166 8.69 -8.33 8.27
CA LYS A 166 8.29 -8.75 9.60
C LYS A 166 6.85 -9.26 9.62
N ARG A 167 5.90 -8.49 9.07
CA ARG A 167 4.48 -8.84 9.05
C ARG A 167 4.21 -10.14 8.27
N VAL A 168 4.81 -10.29 7.09
CA VAL A 168 4.66 -11.50 6.26
C VAL A 168 5.29 -12.70 6.94
N THR A 169 6.47 -12.54 7.56
CA THR A 169 7.14 -13.60 8.31
C THR A 169 6.29 -14.06 9.50
N GLU A 170 5.73 -13.13 10.28
CA GLU A 170 4.85 -13.43 11.41
C GLU A 170 3.59 -14.19 10.94
N LYS A 171 2.96 -13.76 9.83
CA LYS A 171 1.81 -14.44 9.25
C LYS A 171 2.14 -15.87 8.79
N LYS A 172 3.27 -16.05 8.11
CA LYS A 172 3.74 -17.37 7.67
C LYS A 172 4.03 -18.29 8.86
N GLN A 173 4.66 -17.78 9.92
CA GLN A 173 4.91 -18.55 11.15
C GLN A 173 3.61 -18.94 11.85
N ALA A 174 2.66 -18.03 12.00
CA ALA A 174 1.32 -18.34 12.51
C ALA A 174 0.61 -19.40 11.64
N LEU A 175 0.83 -19.36 10.32
CA LEU A 175 0.35 -20.38 9.38
C LEU A 175 1.11 -21.72 9.47
N ALA A 176 2.30 -21.78 10.07
CA ALA A 176 2.93 -23.06 10.40
C ALA A 176 2.42 -23.62 11.75
N GLU A 177 2.22 -22.74 12.73
CA GLU A 177 1.89 -23.13 14.11
C GLU A 177 0.48 -23.67 14.27
N GLN A 178 -0.51 -23.20 13.50
CA GLN A 178 -1.87 -23.78 13.55
C GLN A 178 -1.91 -25.09 12.73
N THR A 179 -1.13 -26.10 13.14
CA THR A 179 -1.19 -27.43 12.56
C THR A 179 -2.61 -28.02 12.79
N PRO A 180 -3.23 -28.76 11.85
CA PRO A 180 -4.57 -29.32 12.02
C PRO A 180 -4.77 -30.35 13.14
N GLU A 181 -3.76 -30.63 13.97
CA GLU A 181 -3.86 -31.56 15.11
C GLU A 181 -4.46 -30.96 16.39
N ASP A 182 -5.23 -29.86 16.32
CA ASP A 182 -6.06 -29.40 17.46
C ASP A 182 -7.53 -29.13 17.09
N LYS A 183 -8.08 -29.98 16.22
CA LYS A 183 -9.52 -30.35 16.27
C LYS A 183 -9.68 -31.86 16.44
N GLY A 184 -8.73 -32.46 17.14
CA GLY A 184 -8.55 -33.91 17.23
C GLY A 184 -8.42 -34.48 18.64
N ASP A 185 -8.70 -33.74 19.71
CA ASP A 185 -9.13 -34.34 21.00
C ASP A 185 -9.76 -33.29 21.94
N LYS A 186 -11.03 -32.99 21.72
CA LYS A 186 -11.94 -32.75 22.84
C LYS A 186 -13.04 -33.79 22.75
N SER A 187 -12.65 -35.04 22.98
CA SER A 187 -13.62 -36.04 23.42
C SER A 187 -14.31 -35.50 24.68
N ASP A 188 -15.60 -35.24 24.56
CA ASP A 188 -16.61 -35.43 25.59
C ASP A 188 -16.22 -35.08 27.04
N GLU A 189 -15.93 -33.81 27.34
CA GLU A 189 -16.24 -33.31 28.69
C GLU A 189 -17.56 -32.55 28.61
N GLN A 190 -18.63 -33.32 28.79
CA GLN A 190 -19.97 -32.85 29.08
C GLN A 190 -19.90 -31.74 30.15
N PRO A 191 -20.49 -30.55 29.94
CA PRO A 191 -20.42 -29.50 30.94
C PRO A 191 -21.14 -29.98 32.20
N ASN A 192 -20.40 -30.14 33.29
CA ASN A 192 -21.01 -30.28 34.61
C ASN A 192 -21.79 -28.99 34.90
N PRO A 193 -23.05 -29.05 35.36
CA PRO A 193 -23.90 -27.87 35.49
C PRO A 193 -23.59 -26.96 36.70
N ASP A 194 -22.44 -27.10 37.36
CA ASP A 194 -22.24 -26.57 38.72
C ASP A 194 -21.10 -25.55 38.90
N ASP A 195 -20.41 -25.12 37.84
CA ASP A 195 -19.51 -23.97 37.96
C ASP A 195 -20.27 -22.67 37.68
N SER A 196 -20.99 -22.20 38.70
CA SER A 196 -21.34 -20.79 38.79
C SER A 196 -20.05 -19.96 38.75
N PRO A 197 -19.97 -18.87 37.98
CA PRO A 197 -18.80 -18.00 38.00
C PRO A 197 -18.56 -17.57 39.44
N SER A 198 -17.38 -17.89 40.00
CA SER A 198 -17.06 -17.48 41.36
C SER A 198 -17.15 -15.96 41.46
N ASP A 199 -17.70 -15.44 42.57
CA ASP A 199 -17.87 -14.01 42.81
C ASP A 199 -16.57 -13.23 42.55
N ALA A 200 -15.41 -13.84 42.84
CA ALA A 200 -14.09 -13.27 42.58
C ALA A 200 -13.82 -12.94 41.09
N THR A 201 -14.38 -13.70 40.15
CA THR A 201 -14.26 -13.43 38.71
C THR A 201 -15.17 -12.28 38.29
N VAL A 202 -16.37 -12.22 38.87
CA VAL A 202 -17.32 -11.12 38.60
C VAL A 202 -16.77 -9.81 39.15
N ASP A 203 -16.28 -9.81 40.40
CA ASP A 203 -15.66 -8.66 41.04
C ASP A 203 -14.47 -8.13 40.23
N GLN A 204 -13.64 -9.04 39.69
CA GLN A 204 -12.49 -8.67 38.88
C GLN A 204 -12.87 -8.08 37.51
N LEU A 205 -13.99 -8.51 36.92
CA LEU A 205 -14.52 -7.89 35.70
C LEU A 205 -15.14 -6.51 35.98
N GLU A 206 -15.84 -6.34 37.10
CA GLU A 206 -16.42 -5.04 37.48
C GLU A 206 -15.34 -4.00 37.78
N GLU A 207 -14.27 -4.38 38.49
CA GLU A 207 -13.11 -3.52 38.76
C GLU A 207 -12.48 -3.03 37.44
N LYS A 208 -12.26 -3.95 36.48
CA LYS A 208 -11.68 -3.61 35.16
C LYS A 208 -12.55 -2.69 34.34
N LEU A 209 -13.87 -2.89 34.36
CA LEU A 209 -14.81 -2.01 33.66
C LEU A 209 -14.86 -0.62 34.28
N ARG A 210 -14.68 -0.52 35.61
CA ARG A 210 -14.64 0.74 36.34
C ARG A 210 -13.36 1.53 36.06
N GLU A 211 -12.22 0.86 36.03
CA GLU A 211 -10.92 1.44 35.68
C GLU A 211 -10.94 1.99 34.24
N ALA A 212 -11.39 1.18 33.28
CA ALA A 212 -11.53 1.61 31.88
C ALA A 212 -12.51 2.78 31.69
N GLY A 213 -13.53 2.89 32.54
CA GLY A 213 -14.46 4.02 32.56
C GLY A 213 -13.81 5.31 33.07
N GLN A 214 -12.95 5.22 34.09
CA GLN A 214 -12.25 6.37 34.67
C GLN A 214 -11.20 6.94 33.72
N ASP A 215 -10.40 6.08 33.07
CA ASP A 215 -9.41 6.50 32.07
C ASP A 215 -10.05 7.30 30.93
N ARG A 216 -11.25 6.88 30.49
CA ARG A 216 -11.99 7.55 29.42
C ARG A 216 -12.51 8.93 29.84
N SER A 217 -12.93 9.08 31.10
CA SER A 217 -13.35 10.37 31.64
C SER A 217 -12.19 11.33 31.89
N ASP A 218 -11.02 10.81 32.28
CA ASP A 218 -9.83 11.61 32.53
C ASP A 218 -9.23 12.15 31.22
N GLN A 219 -9.23 11.35 30.15
CA GLN A 219 -8.87 11.80 28.80
C GLN A 219 -9.81 12.92 28.30
N GLN A 220 -11.13 12.76 28.46
CA GLN A 220 -12.09 13.78 28.03
C GLN A 220 -12.03 15.09 28.85
N THR A 221 -11.49 15.03 30.08
CA THR A 221 -11.35 16.21 30.94
C THR A 221 -10.02 16.92 30.65
N ALA A 222 -8.97 16.18 30.28
CA ALA A 222 -7.71 16.74 29.80
C ALA A 222 -7.88 17.50 28.47
N GLU A 223 -8.72 17.02 27.55
CA GLU A 223 -9.01 17.68 26.27
C GLU A 223 -9.86 18.96 26.40
N ARG A 224 -10.53 19.20 27.54
CA ARG A 224 -11.38 20.38 27.76
C ARG A 224 -10.71 21.53 28.51
N THR A 225 -9.43 21.41 28.87
CA THR A 225 -8.69 22.54 29.45
C THR A 225 -8.24 23.48 28.33
N PRO A 226 -8.66 24.77 28.31
CA PRO A 226 -8.24 25.69 27.27
C PRO A 226 -6.73 25.91 27.34
N ALA A 227 -6.01 25.52 26.29
CA ALA A 227 -4.64 25.95 26.08
C ALA A 227 -4.62 27.46 25.73
N ASP A 228 -3.63 28.15 26.30
CA ASP A 228 -3.25 29.56 26.16
C ASP A 228 -3.46 30.15 24.74
N PRO A 229 -3.88 31.43 24.57
CA PRO A 229 -4.27 32.01 23.29
C PRO A 229 -3.11 32.52 22.41
N ASP A 230 -1.88 32.05 22.63
CA ASP A 230 -0.67 32.63 22.00
C ASP A 230 0.07 31.72 21.00
N TYR A 231 -0.58 30.68 20.47
CA TYR A 231 0.03 29.90 19.38
C TYR A 231 -0.24 30.54 18.02
N VAL A 232 0.65 31.44 17.61
CA VAL A 232 0.71 32.03 16.27
C VAL A 232 1.17 30.96 15.27
N ASP A 233 0.29 30.67 14.32
CA ASP A 233 0.55 29.85 13.14
C ASP A 233 1.68 30.46 12.30
N LYS A 234 2.75 29.68 12.04
CA LYS A 234 3.79 30.06 11.07
C LYS A 234 3.57 29.29 9.78
N PRO A 235 3.53 29.98 8.63
CA PRO A 235 3.39 29.32 7.35
C PRO A 235 4.76 28.78 6.93
N TRP A 236 4.85 27.46 6.84
CA TRP A 236 5.62 26.81 5.81
C TRP A 236 4.63 26.06 4.93
#